data_AF-A0A8J2XPT4-F1
#
_entry.id   AF-A0A8J2XPT4-F1
#
_cell.length_a   1.000
_cell.length_b   1.000
_cell.length_c   1.000
_cell.angle_alpha   90.00
_cell.angle_beta   90.00
_cell.angle_gamma   90.00
#
_symmetry.space_group_name_H-M   'P 1'
#
loop_
_entity.id
_entity.type
_entity.pdbx_description
1 polymer ?
#
loop_
_entity_poly.entity_id
_entity_poly.type
_entity_poly.pdbx_seq_one_letter_code
_entity_poly.pdbx_strand_id
1 'polypeptide(L)'
;MSLAIATLSVATTATAQDLPPVLDHYPDCQYDTISSASVKKKFVIKSGSIDRESEQRAIREAIFELRQQAQNAQAYGVILTGWSNHVARWSNVLEDVREGGRLDNHKPELEVFGDLIGHCDGAMRFSNRVTPINQYGQQQMALGGIHGLKKTIVFNVEPGNPRYQPTLAHSIVDFDRGAYGAKLGMTMSQIEQVYGTPSLRFAMTKDTVLLSYGRRQWLVFNNDQLVEITTENRWFSSDLVNHIPFDERFDDDQWQLWGTVSNNTAFDQLKSKIDKKMDADDHSVVIQDGDQQLTLWLTGVVENNNQISRKVTGYTLSQQHVEQTKLALNPNQINAVISNHFNQQTETELESQHVEDFAIGEIWVSKTAKMLLFDDHVTVLLKGKSVDKLYFLEHVFSDQWQPRDQPWSFLRVSQGQSMEDAIAILGDDAFAEEDSIELMADNYSKELYFYDGKLIAAEVTIY
;
A
#
# COMPACT_ATOMS: atom_id res chain seq x y z
N MET A 1 -39.74 -42.10 50.56
CA MET A 1 -38.33 -41.70 50.36
C MET A 1 -38.08 -41.75 48.86
N SER A 2 -38.24 -40.62 48.16
CA SER A 2 -38.01 -40.52 46.71
C SER A 2 -37.11 -39.31 46.49
N LEU A 3 -35.90 -39.56 45.99
CA LEU A 3 -34.93 -38.55 45.59
C LEU A 3 -35.07 -38.37 44.07
N ALA A 4 -35.42 -37.17 43.63
CA ALA A 4 -35.33 -36.75 42.23
C ALA A 4 -34.01 -35.98 42.05
N ILE A 5 -33.14 -36.48 41.18
CA ILE A 5 -31.88 -35.83 40.81
C ILE A 5 -32.16 -35.04 39.52
N ALA A 6 -32.02 -33.71 39.61
CA ALA A 6 -32.07 -32.81 38.46
C ALA A 6 -30.67 -32.67 37.85
N THR A 7 -30.51 -33.10 36.61
CA THR A 7 -29.31 -32.85 35.79
C THR A 7 -29.45 -31.48 35.10
N LEU A 8 -28.61 -30.51 35.48
CA LEU A 8 -28.39 -29.28 34.72
C LEU A 8 -27.47 -29.58 33.53
N SER A 9 -28.00 -29.39 32.31
CA SER A 9 -27.19 -29.33 31.09
C SER A 9 -26.67 -27.92 30.90
N VAL A 10 -25.36 -27.73 31.01
CA VAL A 10 -24.69 -26.47 30.64
C VAL A 10 -24.52 -26.47 29.12
N ALA A 11 -25.19 -25.55 28.44
CA ALA A 11 -24.95 -25.29 27.02
C ALA A 11 -23.68 -24.45 26.89
N THR A 12 -22.59 -25.06 26.43
CA THR A 12 -21.41 -24.32 25.96
C THR A 12 -21.74 -23.65 24.63
N THR A 13 -21.82 -22.32 24.65
CA THR A 13 -21.80 -21.49 23.45
C THR A 13 -20.44 -21.64 22.77
N ALA A 14 -20.40 -22.31 21.62
CA ALA A 14 -19.22 -22.32 20.76
C ALA A 14 -19.05 -20.92 20.15
N THR A 15 -18.03 -20.20 20.60
CA THR A 15 -17.55 -18.99 19.92
C THR A 15 -16.99 -19.40 18.57
N ALA A 16 -17.53 -18.83 17.49
CA ALA A 16 -17.01 -19.02 16.15
C ALA A 16 -15.52 -18.62 16.13
N GLN A 17 -14.65 -19.58 15.84
CA GLN A 17 -13.20 -19.38 15.90
C GLN A 17 -12.79 -18.72 14.58
N ASP A 18 -12.43 -17.43 14.63
CA ASP A 18 -11.96 -16.68 13.46
C ASP A 18 -10.75 -17.39 12.83
N LEU A 19 -10.72 -17.46 11.50
CA LEU A 19 -9.57 -18.02 10.76
C LEU A 19 -8.29 -17.26 11.11
N PRO A 20 -7.14 -17.95 11.25
CA PRO A 20 -5.83 -17.32 11.44
C PRO A 20 -5.62 -16.12 10.50
N PRO A 21 -5.20 -14.94 11.00
CA PRO A 21 -4.97 -13.77 10.16
C PRO A 21 -3.81 -13.99 9.19
N VAL A 22 -3.84 -13.25 8.07
CA VAL A 22 -2.62 -12.96 7.31
C VAL A 22 -1.93 -11.80 8.00
N LEU A 23 -0.63 -11.92 8.19
CA LEU A 23 0.16 -10.88 8.83
C LEU A 23 0.72 -9.94 7.77
N ASP A 24 0.56 -8.64 7.98
CA ASP A 24 1.18 -7.59 7.16
C ASP A 24 2.58 -7.20 7.70
N HIS A 25 2.95 -7.72 8.88
CA HIS A 25 4.18 -7.45 9.61
C HIS A 25 4.68 -8.71 10.34
N TYR A 26 5.99 -8.89 10.41
CA TYR A 26 6.58 -9.99 11.18
C TYR A 26 6.36 -9.81 12.68
N PRO A 27 6.07 -10.88 13.44
CA PRO A 27 6.03 -10.82 14.90
C PRO A 27 7.37 -10.39 15.51
N ASP A 28 7.34 -9.62 16.59
CA ASP A 28 8.53 -9.16 17.37
C ASP A 28 9.10 -10.24 18.31
N CYS A 29 8.77 -11.50 18.06
CA CYS A 29 9.06 -12.64 18.91
C CYS A 29 9.71 -13.75 18.08
N GLN A 30 10.40 -14.67 18.75
CA GLN A 30 10.76 -15.93 18.11
C GLN A 30 9.50 -16.75 17.90
N TYR A 31 9.29 -17.18 16.66
CA TYR A 31 8.21 -18.07 16.25
C TYR A 31 8.80 -19.16 15.37
N ASP A 32 8.16 -20.32 15.36
CA ASP A 32 8.49 -21.41 14.46
C ASP A 32 7.55 -21.39 13.25
N THR A 33 8.08 -21.67 12.06
CA THR A 33 7.28 -22.01 10.89
C THR A 33 6.83 -23.46 11.03
N ILE A 34 5.53 -23.69 11.24
CA ILE A 34 4.94 -25.03 11.36
C ILE A 34 5.07 -25.75 10.02
N SER A 35 4.77 -25.05 8.92
CA SER A 35 4.94 -25.55 7.56
C SER A 35 4.81 -24.42 6.54
N SER A 36 5.43 -24.58 5.38
CA SER A 36 5.16 -23.76 4.19
C SER A 36 4.08 -24.42 3.33
N ALA A 37 3.20 -23.61 2.74
CA ALA A 37 2.09 -24.04 1.90
C ALA A 37 2.01 -23.23 0.61
N SER A 38 1.44 -23.83 -0.44
CA SER A 38 1.08 -23.12 -1.66
C SER A 38 -0.34 -23.47 -2.10
N VAL A 39 -1.01 -22.50 -2.74
CA VAL A 39 -2.35 -22.68 -3.30
C VAL A 39 -2.38 -22.19 -4.74
N LYS A 40 -2.90 -23.03 -5.64
CA LYS A 40 -3.05 -22.72 -7.07
C LYS A 40 -4.47 -22.33 -7.41
N LYS A 41 -4.63 -21.20 -8.10
CA LYS A 41 -5.91 -20.67 -8.57
C LYS A 41 -5.86 -20.29 -10.04
N LYS A 42 -6.98 -20.48 -10.72
CA LYS A 42 -7.09 -20.17 -12.15
C LYS A 42 -7.64 -18.77 -12.33
N PHE A 43 -7.15 -18.07 -13.34
CA PHE A 43 -7.67 -16.77 -13.74
C PHE A 43 -7.91 -16.70 -15.25
N VAL A 44 -8.55 -15.63 -15.70
CA VAL A 44 -8.97 -15.43 -17.09
C VAL A 44 -8.03 -14.46 -17.81
N ILE A 45 -7.79 -14.72 -19.09
CA ILE A 45 -7.15 -13.79 -20.02
C ILE A 45 -8.24 -13.31 -20.99
N LYS A 46 -8.34 -11.99 -21.20
CA LYS A 46 -9.23 -11.37 -22.18
C LYS A 46 -8.40 -10.56 -23.15
N SER A 47 -8.64 -10.73 -24.45
CA SER A 47 -7.97 -9.95 -25.51
C SER A 47 -6.44 -9.95 -25.44
N GLY A 48 -5.83 -11.06 -25.01
CA GLY A 48 -4.38 -11.20 -24.91
C GLY A 48 -3.74 -10.55 -23.68
N SER A 49 -4.53 -10.03 -22.73
CA SER A 49 -4.06 -9.52 -21.45
C SER A 49 -4.75 -10.19 -20.27
N ILE A 50 -4.10 -10.16 -19.11
CA ILE A 50 -4.66 -10.69 -17.85
C ILE A 50 -5.90 -9.89 -17.46
N ASP A 51 -7.00 -10.58 -17.18
CA ASP A 51 -8.21 -9.97 -16.64
C ASP A 51 -7.97 -9.69 -15.15
N ARG A 52 -7.55 -8.46 -14.83
CA ARG A 52 -7.16 -8.04 -13.46
C ARG A 52 -8.22 -8.39 -12.40
N GLU A 53 -9.50 -8.28 -12.73
CA GLU A 53 -10.57 -8.64 -11.80
C GLU A 53 -10.58 -10.14 -11.48
N SER A 54 -10.35 -10.99 -12.48
CA SER A 54 -10.25 -12.43 -12.32
C SER A 54 -8.97 -12.84 -11.58
N GLU A 55 -7.84 -12.15 -11.81
CA GLU A 55 -6.59 -12.39 -11.10
C GLU A 55 -6.71 -12.01 -9.62
N GLN A 56 -7.25 -10.84 -9.32
CA GLN A 56 -7.50 -10.38 -7.96
C GLN A 56 -8.46 -11.31 -7.20
N ARG A 57 -9.45 -11.88 -7.90
CA ARG A 57 -10.31 -12.92 -7.33
C ARG A 57 -9.54 -14.19 -7.01
N ALA A 58 -8.68 -14.65 -7.91
CA ALA A 58 -7.82 -15.81 -7.71
C ALA A 58 -6.86 -15.62 -6.52
N ILE A 59 -6.26 -14.45 -6.37
CA ILE A 59 -5.42 -14.09 -5.22
C ILE A 59 -6.21 -14.23 -3.90
N ARG A 60 -7.39 -13.59 -3.80
CA ARG A 60 -8.21 -13.64 -2.59
C ARG A 60 -8.63 -15.07 -2.23
N GLU A 61 -9.00 -15.87 -3.22
CA GLU A 61 -9.35 -17.27 -3.01
C GLU A 61 -8.16 -18.11 -2.53
N ALA A 62 -6.96 -17.86 -3.08
CA ALA A 62 -5.75 -18.56 -2.66
C ALA A 62 -5.37 -18.23 -1.21
N ILE A 63 -5.41 -16.94 -0.84
CA ILE A 63 -5.16 -16.47 0.52
C ILE A 63 -6.15 -17.10 1.50
N PHE A 64 -7.43 -17.17 1.14
CA PHE A 64 -8.45 -17.81 1.97
C PHE A 64 -8.15 -19.29 2.23
N GLU A 65 -7.70 -20.04 1.23
CA GLU A 65 -7.30 -21.45 1.40
C GLU A 65 -6.03 -21.60 2.24
N LEU A 66 -5.05 -20.71 2.12
CA LEU A 66 -3.87 -20.71 3.00
C LEU A 66 -4.28 -20.50 4.47
N ARG A 67 -5.24 -19.62 4.74
CA ARG A 67 -5.77 -19.40 6.11
C ARG A 67 -6.50 -20.63 6.65
N GLN A 68 -7.22 -21.37 5.81
CA GLN A 68 -7.81 -22.66 6.20
C GLN A 68 -6.73 -23.70 6.50
N GLN A 69 -5.66 -23.75 5.71
CA GLN A 69 -4.52 -24.63 5.99
C GLN A 69 -3.83 -24.25 7.31
N ALA A 70 -3.66 -22.96 7.60
CA ALA A 70 -3.18 -22.48 8.90
C ALA A 70 -4.08 -22.97 10.05
N GLN A 71 -5.40 -22.84 9.91
CA GLN A 71 -6.32 -23.30 10.95
C GLN A 71 -6.19 -24.81 11.20
N ASN A 72 -6.11 -25.60 10.13
CA ASN A 72 -5.94 -27.06 10.21
C ASN A 72 -4.61 -27.46 10.83
N ALA A 73 -3.55 -26.68 10.58
CA ALA A 73 -2.24 -26.84 11.19
C ALA A 73 -2.17 -26.27 12.62
N GLN A 74 -3.26 -25.71 13.14
CA GLN A 74 -3.32 -24.98 14.40
C GLN A 74 -2.29 -23.83 14.47
N ALA A 75 -1.97 -23.27 13.31
CA ALA A 75 -1.11 -22.12 13.18
C ALA A 75 -1.82 -20.85 13.67
N TYR A 76 -1.02 -19.93 14.17
CA TYR A 76 -1.50 -18.63 14.61
C TYR A 76 -1.92 -17.74 13.45
N GLY A 77 -1.13 -17.74 12.37
CA GLY A 77 -1.29 -16.84 11.25
C GLY A 77 -0.54 -17.32 10.01
N VAL A 78 -0.73 -16.59 8.91
CA VAL A 78 -0.07 -16.84 7.63
C VAL A 78 0.82 -15.64 7.30
N ILE A 79 2.07 -15.91 6.93
CA ILE A 79 2.96 -14.94 6.28
C ILE A 79 2.97 -15.28 4.80
N LEU A 80 2.50 -14.38 3.94
CA LEU A 80 2.55 -14.59 2.50
C LEU A 80 3.98 -14.28 2.01
N THR A 81 4.61 -15.27 1.38
CA THR A 81 6.04 -15.23 1.02
C THR A 81 6.27 -14.94 -0.46
N GLY A 82 5.27 -15.18 -1.31
CA GLY A 82 5.36 -14.90 -2.74
C GLY A 82 4.08 -15.25 -3.49
N TRP A 83 4.04 -14.88 -4.77
CA TRP A 83 3.13 -15.50 -5.72
C TRP A 83 3.77 -15.58 -7.11
N SER A 84 3.36 -16.56 -7.91
CA SER A 84 3.88 -16.81 -9.25
C SER A 84 2.73 -17.02 -10.23
N ASN A 85 2.83 -16.38 -11.40
CA ASN A 85 1.92 -16.61 -12.51
C ASN A 85 2.52 -17.63 -13.48
N HIS A 86 1.97 -18.85 -13.47
CA HIS A 86 2.24 -19.88 -14.46
C HIS A 86 1.40 -19.60 -15.71
N VAL A 87 1.89 -18.69 -16.56
CA VAL A 87 1.40 -18.55 -17.93
C VAL A 87 2.26 -19.47 -18.80
N ALA A 88 1.69 -20.58 -19.26
CA ALA A 88 2.36 -21.45 -20.23
C ALA A 88 2.91 -20.59 -21.38
N ARG A 89 4.22 -20.72 -21.67
CA ARG A 89 5.01 -19.90 -22.59
C ARG A 89 4.18 -19.25 -23.70
N TRP A 90 4.16 -17.91 -23.69
CA TRP A 90 3.47 -17.05 -24.65
C TRP A 90 3.75 -17.37 -26.13
N SER A 91 4.89 -18.01 -26.43
CA SER A 91 5.26 -18.41 -27.80
C SER A 91 4.23 -19.34 -28.46
N ASN A 92 3.59 -20.21 -27.68
CA ASN A 92 2.66 -21.21 -28.24
C ASN A 92 1.22 -20.70 -28.29
N VAL A 93 0.87 -19.72 -27.45
CA VAL A 93 -0.48 -19.13 -27.39
C VAL A 93 -0.72 -18.18 -28.56
N LEU A 94 0.31 -17.46 -29.03
CA LEU A 94 0.21 -16.57 -30.19
C LEU A 94 0.15 -17.34 -31.53
N GLU A 95 0.69 -18.55 -31.60
CA GLU A 95 0.54 -19.43 -32.77
C GLU A 95 -0.88 -20.00 -32.88
N ASP A 96 -1.45 -20.52 -31.79
CA ASP A 96 -2.84 -21.05 -31.77
C ASP A 96 -3.90 -19.98 -32.10
N VAL A 97 -3.68 -18.72 -31.67
CA VAL A 97 -4.60 -17.60 -31.98
C VAL A 97 -4.49 -17.18 -33.45
N ARG A 98 -3.32 -17.33 -34.09
CA ARG A 98 -3.16 -17.06 -35.53
C ARG A 98 -3.79 -18.14 -36.41
N GLU A 99 -3.95 -19.36 -35.90
CA GLU A 99 -4.58 -20.48 -36.62
C GLU A 99 -6.07 -20.66 -36.33
N GLY A 100 -6.69 -19.75 -35.58
CA GLY A 100 -8.13 -19.78 -35.30
C GLY A 100 -8.55 -20.78 -34.21
N GLY A 101 -7.61 -21.21 -33.37
CA GLY A 101 -7.89 -22.05 -32.20
C GLY A 101 -8.65 -21.30 -31.10
N ARG A 102 -9.56 -22.00 -30.40
CA ARG A 102 -10.22 -21.47 -29.19
C ARG A 102 -9.22 -21.47 -28.04
N LEU A 103 -9.05 -20.32 -27.39
CA LEU A 103 -8.25 -20.09 -26.17
C LEU A 103 -8.68 -20.92 -24.94
N ASP A 104 -9.73 -21.74 -25.04
CA ASP A 104 -10.40 -22.40 -23.91
C ASP A 104 -9.55 -23.45 -23.15
N ASN A 105 -8.40 -23.87 -23.71
CA ASN A 105 -7.60 -24.97 -23.15
C ASN A 105 -6.34 -24.56 -22.35
N HIS A 106 -5.93 -23.29 -22.37
CA HIS A 106 -4.78 -22.81 -21.61
C HIS A 106 -5.25 -21.88 -20.48
N LYS A 107 -5.71 -22.47 -19.38
CA LYS A 107 -6.12 -21.71 -18.20
C LYS A 107 -4.86 -21.33 -17.43
N PRO A 108 -4.45 -20.05 -17.40
CA PRO A 108 -3.29 -19.63 -16.62
C PRO A 108 -3.56 -19.87 -15.13
N GLU A 109 -2.51 -20.22 -14.41
CA GLU A 109 -2.57 -20.54 -12.98
C GLU A 109 -1.71 -19.55 -12.20
N LEU A 110 -2.28 -19.00 -11.15
CA LEU A 110 -1.62 -18.25 -10.10
C LEU A 110 -1.31 -19.22 -8.96
N GLU A 111 -0.08 -19.25 -8.48
CA GLU A 111 0.31 -19.96 -7.26
C GLU A 111 0.70 -18.93 -6.19
N VAL A 112 0.04 -18.98 -5.02
CA VAL A 112 0.36 -18.12 -3.87
C VAL A 112 1.05 -18.98 -2.81
N PHE A 113 2.14 -18.47 -2.25
CA PHE A 113 2.97 -19.14 -1.24
C PHE A 113 2.80 -18.46 0.12
N GLY A 114 2.80 -19.25 1.19
CA GLY A 114 2.82 -18.70 2.54
C GLY A 114 3.32 -19.67 3.60
N ASP A 115 3.91 -19.10 4.64
CA ASP A 115 4.38 -19.80 5.82
C ASP A 115 3.31 -19.75 6.92
N LEU A 116 2.97 -20.92 7.45
CA LEU A 116 2.02 -21.08 8.55
C LEU A 116 2.83 -21.03 9.85
N ILE A 117 2.65 -19.99 10.65
CA ILE A 117 3.50 -19.75 11.81
C ILE A 117 2.83 -20.14 13.12
N GLY A 118 3.62 -20.62 14.07
CA GLY A 118 3.18 -20.93 15.43
C GLY A 118 2.88 -19.69 16.28
N HIS A 119 2.32 -19.93 17.46
CA HIS A 119 2.17 -18.87 18.46
C HIS A 119 3.52 -18.39 18.98
N CYS A 120 3.58 -17.10 19.31
CA CYS A 120 4.65 -16.57 20.15
C CYS A 120 4.33 -16.77 21.63
N ASP A 121 5.36 -16.96 22.44
CA ASP A 121 5.23 -16.96 23.90
C ASP A 121 4.94 -15.54 24.42
N GLY A 122 3.66 -15.21 24.59
CA GLY A 122 3.19 -13.94 25.19
C GLY A 122 2.22 -13.14 24.32
N ALA A 123 1.95 -11.89 24.72
CA ALA A 123 1.10 -10.97 23.94
C ALA A 123 1.83 -10.56 22.65
N MET A 124 1.24 -10.88 21.49
CA MET A 124 1.89 -10.64 20.21
C MET A 124 2.04 -9.15 19.93
N ARG A 125 3.29 -8.75 19.71
CA ARG A 125 3.66 -7.44 19.17
C ARG A 125 4.20 -7.65 17.76
N PHE A 126 3.95 -6.69 16.89
CA PHE A 126 4.42 -6.72 15.52
C PHE A 126 5.63 -5.79 15.37
N SER A 127 6.63 -6.30 14.67
CA SER A 127 7.83 -5.54 14.31
C SER A 127 7.53 -4.51 13.23
N ASN A 128 8.47 -3.58 13.04
CA ASN A 128 8.44 -2.65 11.91
C ASN A 128 8.80 -3.34 10.57
N ARG A 129 9.19 -4.62 10.57
CA ARG A 129 9.51 -5.37 9.36
C ARG A 129 8.22 -5.86 8.72
N VAL A 130 7.95 -5.39 7.51
CA VAL A 130 6.80 -5.85 6.71
C VAL A 130 7.05 -7.27 6.21
N THR A 131 5.98 -8.03 6.07
CA THR A 131 6.00 -9.32 5.34
C THR A 131 6.12 -9.06 3.84
N PRO A 132 6.59 -10.02 3.01
CA PRO A 132 6.75 -9.79 1.56
C PRO A 132 5.45 -9.42 0.83
N ILE A 133 4.31 -9.90 1.31
CA ILE A 133 2.99 -9.65 0.73
C ILE A 133 1.97 -9.43 1.87
N ASN A 134 1.08 -8.45 1.70
CA ASN A 134 0.03 -8.11 2.67
C ASN A 134 -1.21 -9.01 2.56
N GLN A 135 -2.15 -8.85 3.47
CA GLN A 135 -3.45 -9.54 3.51
C GLN A 135 -4.31 -9.39 2.25
N TYR A 136 -4.02 -8.40 1.39
CA TYR A 136 -4.71 -8.20 0.11
C TYR A 136 -3.98 -8.87 -1.07
N GLY A 137 -2.85 -9.52 -0.82
CA GLY A 137 -2.01 -10.13 -1.86
C GLY A 137 -1.15 -9.13 -2.63
N GLN A 138 -0.97 -7.93 -2.08
CA GLN A 138 -0.09 -6.92 -2.65
C GLN A 138 1.30 -7.07 -2.06
N GLN A 139 2.32 -6.96 -2.92
CA GLN A 139 3.70 -6.95 -2.46
C GLN A 139 3.95 -5.78 -1.52
N GLN A 140 4.78 -6.03 -0.52
CA GLN A 140 5.29 -5.02 0.39
C GLN A 140 6.81 -5.16 0.42
N MET A 141 7.50 -4.04 0.27
CA MET A 141 8.93 -3.97 0.56
C MET A 141 9.14 -3.13 1.81
N ALA A 142 9.93 -3.65 2.77
CA ALA A 142 10.51 -2.81 3.81
C ALA A 142 11.86 -2.37 3.31
N LEU A 143 11.98 -1.09 2.95
CA LEU A 143 13.28 -0.48 2.71
C LEU A 143 14.08 -0.53 4.01
N GLY A 144 15.14 -1.33 3.98
CA GLY A 144 15.85 -1.82 5.15
C GLY A 144 16.66 -0.76 5.88
N GLY A 145 16.91 -1.01 7.16
CA GLY A 145 17.90 -0.28 7.94
C GLY A 145 19.30 -0.82 7.65
N ILE A 146 20.25 0.11 7.48
CA ILE A 146 21.67 -0.09 7.18
C ILE A 146 22.29 -1.25 7.97
N HIS A 147 22.80 -2.26 7.26
CA HIS A 147 23.72 -3.29 7.78
C HIS A 147 25.16 -3.13 7.23
N GLY A 148 25.60 -1.90 6.98
CA GLY A 148 27.00 -1.56 6.67
C GLY A 148 27.77 -1.04 7.88
N LEU A 149 29.12 -1.06 7.81
CA LEU A 149 30.02 -0.41 8.78
C LEU A 149 29.51 1.00 9.14
N LYS A 150 29.31 1.24 10.44
CA LYS A 150 28.71 2.45 11.01
C LYS A 150 29.54 3.72 10.69
N LYS A 151 29.43 4.28 9.48
CA LYS A 151 29.86 5.65 9.18
C LYS A 151 28.92 6.58 9.95
N THR A 152 29.47 7.35 10.89
CA THR A 152 28.69 8.34 11.63
C THR A 152 28.57 9.58 10.76
N ILE A 153 27.44 9.73 10.09
CA ILE A 153 27.08 10.98 9.40
C ILE A 153 26.60 11.96 10.47
N VAL A 154 27.27 13.10 10.61
CA VAL A 154 26.88 14.14 11.57
C VAL A 154 26.08 15.18 10.82
N PHE A 155 24.76 15.11 10.95
CA PHE A 155 23.86 16.13 10.43
C PHE A 155 23.71 17.27 11.45
N ASN A 156 23.91 18.51 11.01
CA ASN A 156 23.48 19.68 11.76
C ASN A 156 21.97 19.89 11.52
N VAL A 157 21.16 19.12 12.25
CA VAL A 157 19.70 19.21 12.18
C VAL A 157 19.23 20.27 13.16
N GLU A 158 18.78 21.42 12.66
CA GLU A 158 17.92 22.29 13.46
C GLU A 158 16.59 21.56 13.70
N PRO A 159 16.09 21.47 14.95
CA PRO A 159 14.82 20.82 15.21
C PRO A 159 13.71 21.55 14.46
N GLY A 160 13.18 20.91 13.42
CA GLY A 160 12.03 21.41 12.68
C GLY A 160 10.80 21.50 13.57
N ASN A 161 9.88 22.39 13.19
CA ASN A 161 8.62 22.55 13.91
C ASN A 161 7.80 21.25 13.81
N PRO A 162 7.25 20.74 14.92
CA PRO A 162 6.35 19.59 14.87
C PRO A 162 5.14 19.90 13.98
N ARG A 163 4.69 18.91 13.21
CA ARG A 163 3.42 19.01 12.48
C ARG A 163 2.31 19.40 13.43
N TYR A 164 1.50 20.36 13.03
CA TYR A 164 0.32 20.73 13.78
C TYR A 164 -0.73 19.63 13.59
N GLN A 165 -1.14 18.96 14.68
CA GLN A 165 -2.10 17.86 14.65
C GLN A 165 -3.17 18.10 15.74
N PRO A 166 -4.20 18.92 15.47
CA PRO A 166 -5.27 19.19 16.43
C PRO A 166 -6.09 17.93 16.72
N THR A 167 -6.71 17.87 17.89
CA THR A 167 -7.74 16.86 18.18
C THR A 167 -8.94 17.07 17.27
N LEU A 168 -9.43 16.00 16.65
CA LEU A 168 -10.64 16.05 15.83
C LEU A 168 -11.88 16.25 16.72
N ALA A 169 -12.84 17.05 16.26
CA ALA A 169 -14.04 17.37 17.05
C ALA A 169 -14.95 16.14 17.27
N HIS A 170 -15.00 15.25 16.30
CA HIS A 170 -15.79 14.01 16.32
C HIS A 170 -15.29 13.06 15.22
N SER A 171 -15.64 11.78 15.29
CA SER A 171 -15.36 10.80 14.22
C SER A 171 -16.48 10.65 13.18
N ILE A 172 -17.46 11.54 13.22
CA ILE A 172 -18.65 11.42 12.38
C ILE A 172 -18.40 11.85 10.94
N VAL A 173 -18.99 11.11 10.00
CA VAL A 173 -19.04 11.39 8.56
C VAL A 173 -20.48 11.47 8.10
N ASP A 174 -20.92 12.62 7.57
CA ASP A 174 -22.22 12.81 6.93
C ASP A 174 -22.24 14.07 6.05
N PHE A 175 -23.36 14.34 5.36
CA PHE A 175 -23.52 15.49 4.47
C PHE A 175 -23.54 16.85 5.18
N ASP A 176 -23.98 16.91 6.44
CA ASP A 176 -24.16 18.16 7.18
C ASP A 176 -22.87 18.62 7.86
N ARG A 177 -22.16 17.66 8.46
CA ARG A 177 -20.92 17.85 9.23
C ARG A 177 -19.66 17.61 8.41
N GLY A 178 -19.79 16.95 7.26
CA GLY A 178 -18.65 16.46 6.49
C GLY A 178 -17.96 15.29 7.18
N ALA A 179 -16.71 14.99 6.83
CA ALA A 179 -15.91 13.99 7.52
C ALA A 179 -15.11 14.68 8.63
N TYR A 180 -15.26 14.26 9.89
CA TYR A 180 -14.51 14.83 11.03
C TYR A 180 -14.53 16.37 11.13
N GLY A 181 -15.56 17.02 10.58
CA GLY A 181 -15.70 18.49 10.51
C GLY A 181 -15.19 19.14 9.21
N ALA A 182 -14.47 18.41 8.36
CA ALA A 182 -14.07 18.83 7.02
C ALA A 182 -15.25 18.70 6.04
N LYS A 183 -15.68 19.83 5.48
CA LYS A 183 -16.80 19.90 4.54
C LYS A 183 -16.33 20.15 3.11
N LEU A 184 -17.06 19.58 2.15
CA LEU A 184 -16.89 19.90 0.74
C LEU A 184 -17.03 21.42 0.52
N GLY A 185 -16.21 21.97 -0.37
CA GLY A 185 -16.09 23.41 -0.65
C GLY A 185 -15.16 24.19 0.29
N MET A 186 -14.67 23.59 1.39
CA MET A 186 -13.65 24.22 2.22
C MET A 186 -12.33 24.40 1.47
N THR A 187 -11.59 25.47 1.77
CA THR A 187 -10.25 25.70 1.22
C THR A 187 -9.19 24.88 1.93
N MET A 188 -8.01 24.71 1.33
CA MET A 188 -6.92 23.98 1.99
C MET A 188 -6.56 24.60 3.34
N SER A 189 -6.53 25.94 3.42
CA SER A 189 -6.26 26.64 4.67
C SER A 189 -7.31 26.38 5.75
N GLN A 190 -8.59 26.27 5.38
CA GLN A 190 -9.65 25.89 6.32
C GLN A 190 -9.49 24.45 6.79
N ILE A 191 -9.14 23.53 5.89
CA ILE A 191 -8.87 22.14 6.23
C ILE A 191 -7.67 22.01 7.17
N GLU A 192 -6.60 22.78 6.96
CA GLU A 192 -5.44 22.78 7.85
C GLU A 192 -5.76 23.29 9.26
N GLN A 193 -6.80 24.13 9.42
CA GLN A 193 -7.30 24.51 10.74
C GLN A 193 -8.04 23.37 11.44
N VAL A 194 -8.76 22.52 10.69
CA VAL A 194 -9.56 21.41 11.23
C VAL A 194 -8.70 20.17 11.46
N TYR A 195 -7.88 19.78 10.49
CA TYR A 195 -7.12 18.53 10.49
C TYR A 195 -5.64 18.71 10.86
N GLY A 196 -5.13 19.93 10.73
CA GLY A 196 -3.72 20.23 10.93
C GLY A 196 -2.89 20.16 9.65
N THR A 197 -1.58 19.98 9.80
CA THR A 197 -0.66 19.82 8.68
C THR A 197 -0.84 18.44 8.04
N PRO A 198 -1.00 18.33 6.71
CA PRO A 198 -1.12 17.04 6.03
C PRO A 198 0.15 16.18 6.16
N SER A 199 -0.01 14.87 5.98
CA SER A 199 1.10 13.91 5.90
C SER A 199 1.74 13.88 4.53
N LEU A 200 0.93 14.01 3.48
CA LEU A 200 1.36 14.13 2.10
C LEU A 200 0.65 15.31 1.44
N ARG A 201 1.38 16.05 0.61
CA ARG A 201 0.83 17.02 -0.33
C ARG A 201 1.37 16.71 -1.72
N PHE A 202 0.49 16.58 -2.69
CA PHE A 202 0.85 16.21 -4.06
C PHE A 202 0.09 17.05 -5.08
N ALA A 203 0.82 17.72 -5.98
CA ALA A 203 0.25 18.49 -7.06
C ALA A 203 -0.06 17.57 -8.25
N MET A 204 -1.28 17.04 -8.32
CA MET A 204 -1.71 16.18 -9.43
C MET A 204 -1.71 16.94 -10.77
N THR A 205 -2.17 18.19 -10.74
CA THR A 205 -2.14 19.14 -11.85
C THR A 205 -1.89 20.54 -11.29
N LYS A 206 -1.92 21.57 -12.15
CA LYS A 206 -1.86 22.96 -11.70
C LYS A 206 -3.01 23.36 -10.77
N ASP A 207 -4.19 22.78 -11.01
CA ASP A 207 -5.43 23.18 -10.33
C ASP A 207 -5.94 22.10 -9.36
N THR A 208 -5.34 20.91 -9.38
CA THR A 208 -5.73 19.76 -8.54
C THR A 208 -4.63 19.37 -7.58
N VAL A 209 -4.94 19.39 -6.29
CA VAL A 209 -4.02 19.00 -5.21
C VAL A 209 -4.62 17.84 -4.42
N LEU A 210 -3.81 16.85 -4.16
CA LEU A 210 -4.13 15.73 -3.28
C LEU A 210 -3.42 15.94 -1.94
N LEU A 211 -4.18 15.88 -0.85
CA LEU A 211 -3.63 15.82 0.50
C LEU A 211 -3.91 14.44 1.10
N SER A 212 -3.00 13.95 1.93
CA SER A 212 -3.26 12.81 2.82
C SER A 212 -3.10 13.22 4.28
N TYR A 213 -3.89 12.60 5.15
CA TYR A 213 -3.72 12.63 6.60
C TYR A 213 -3.61 11.19 7.09
N GLY A 214 -2.42 10.81 7.53
CA GLY A 214 -2.07 9.41 7.65
C GLY A 214 -2.05 8.71 6.28
N ARG A 215 -2.23 7.40 6.32
CA ARG A 215 -2.20 6.50 5.16
C ARG A 215 -3.58 6.29 4.55
N ARG A 216 -4.64 6.64 5.29
CA ARG A 216 -6.01 6.29 4.92
C ARG A 216 -6.88 7.47 4.59
N GLN A 217 -6.65 8.68 5.12
CA GLN A 217 -7.54 9.80 4.83
C GLN A 217 -7.00 10.66 3.68
N TRP A 218 -7.65 10.59 2.53
CA TRP A 218 -7.27 11.34 1.33
C TRP A 218 -8.28 12.44 1.01
N LEU A 219 -7.79 13.60 0.58
CA LEU A 219 -8.59 14.76 0.22
C LEU A 219 -8.17 15.28 -1.15
N VAL A 220 -9.13 15.44 -2.05
CA VAL A 220 -8.91 16.03 -3.37
C VAL A 220 -9.42 17.46 -3.37
N PHE A 221 -8.55 18.38 -3.77
CA PHE A 221 -8.88 19.78 -3.98
C PHE A 221 -8.85 20.08 -5.47
N ASN A 222 -9.81 20.87 -5.93
CA ASN A 222 -9.83 21.48 -7.25
C ASN A 222 -10.01 22.98 -7.09
N ASN A 223 -9.11 23.79 -7.66
CA ASN A 223 -9.08 25.25 -7.52
C ASN A 223 -9.15 25.72 -6.04
N ASP A 224 -8.36 25.10 -5.16
CA ASP A 224 -8.36 25.34 -3.70
C ASP A 224 -9.73 25.09 -3.04
N GLN A 225 -10.57 24.21 -3.59
CA GLN A 225 -11.82 23.78 -2.96
C GLN A 225 -11.82 22.27 -2.79
N LEU A 226 -12.16 21.81 -1.59
CA LEU A 226 -12.30 20.41 -1.28
C LEU A 226 -13.49 19.82 -2.06
N VAL A 227 -13.22 18.88 -2.96
CA VAL A 227 -14.24 18.24 -3.80
C VAL A 227 -14.48 16.78 -3.45
N GLU A 228 -13.52 16.13 -2.79
CA GLU A 228 -13.62 14.73 -2.37
C GLU A 228 -12.84 14.48 -1.08
N ILE A 229 -13.42 13.66 -0.20
CA ILE A 229 -12.77 13.07 0.97
C ILE A 229 -12.98 11.56 0.89
N THR A 230 -11.92 10.76 0.92
CA THR A 230 -12.02 9.30 0.76
C THR A 230 -11.05 8.53 1.65
N THR A 231 -11.43 7.30 2.01
CA THR A 231 -10.55 6.34 2.66
C THR A 231 -9.76 5.48 1.67
N GLU A 232 -10.15 5.48 0.40
CA GLU A 232 -9.52 4.67 -0.65
C GLU A 232 -8.28 5.36 -1.20
N ASN A 233 -7.12 4.70 -1.10
CA ASN A 233 -5.97 5.10 -1.88
C ASN A 233 -6.11 4.54 -3.30
N ARG A 234 -6.31 5.43 -4.26
CA ARG A 234 -6.28 5.08 -5.69
C ARG A 234 -5.06 5.62 -6.42
N TRP A 235 -4.24 6.46 -5.79
CA TRP A 235 -3.23 7.26 -6.49
C TRP A 235 -1.82 6.69 -6.40
N PHE A 236 -1.46 6.11 -5.26
CA PHE A 236 -0.08 5.73 -4.97
C PHE A 236 0.08 4.23 -4.79
N SER A 237 1.28 3.73 -5.03
CA SER A 237 1.65 2.35 -4.72
C SER A 237 1.67 2.11 -3.21
N SER A 238 1.55 0.85 -2.80
CA SER A 238 1.66 0.47 -1.38
C SER A 238 3.03 0.79 -0.80
N ASP A 239 4.10 0.67 -1.61
CA ASP A 239 5.45 1.04 -1.21
C ASP A 239 5.55 2.50 -0.81
N LEU A 240 4.99 3.42 -1.62
CA LEU A 240 4.97 4.83 -1.26
C LEU A 240 4.12 5.10 -0.02
N VAL A 241 2.92 4.51 0.07
CA VAL A 241 2.02 4.73 1.21
C VAL A 241 2.66 4.31 2.53
N ASN A 242 3.51 3.29 2.53
CA ASN A 242 4.24 2.86 3.72
C ASN A 242 5.21 3.92 4.26
N HIS A 243 5.68 4.85 3.42
CA HIS A 243 6.51 5.98 3.84
C HIS A 243 5.72 7.14 4.45
N ILE A 244 4.40 7.17 4.27
CA ILE A 244 3.55 8.16 4.90
C ILE A 244 3.46 7.81 6.40
N PRO A 245 3.73 8.76 7.30
CA PRO A 245 3.64 8.50 8.74
C PRO A 245 2.21 8.15 9.12
N PHE A 246 2.07 7.21 10.05
CA PHE A 246 0.80 6.85 10.65
C PHE A 246 0.19 8.06 11.40
N ASP A 247 -1.11 8.26 11.24
CA ASP A 247 -1.88 9.24 12.01
C ASP A 247 -3.09 8.55 12.63
N GLU A 248 -2.99 8.20 13.92
CA GLU A 248 -4.00 7.43 14.67
C GLU A 248 -5.41 8.06 14.61
N ARG A 249 -5.50 9.39 14.40
CA ARG A 249 -6.78 10.09 14.26
C ARG A 249 -7.58 9.63 13.04
N PHE A 250 -6.91 9.07 12.04
CA PHE A 250 -7.47 8.66 10.76
C PHE A 250 -7.23 7.18 10.43
N ASP A 251 -6.06 6.65 10.78
CA ASP A 251 -5.62 5.32 10.34
C ASP A 251 -6.21 4.17 11.18
N ASP A 252 -6.73 4.47 12.39
CA ASP A 252 -7.38 3.50 13.29
C ASP A 252 -8.85 3.19 12.92
N ASP A 253 -9.35 3.66 11.76
CA ASP A 253 -10.71 3.41 11.27
C ASP A 253 -11.84 3.79 12.25
N GLN A 254 -11.63 4.83 13.07
CA GLN A 254 -12.60 5.26 14.08
C GLN A 254 -13.81 6.03 13.51
N TRP A 255 -13.90 6.20 12.19
CA TRP A 255 -15.00 6.92 11.53
C TRP A 255 -16.36 6.26 11.79
N GLN A 256 -17.40 7.10 11.83
CA GLN A 256 -18.79 6.68 12.00
C GLN A 256 -19.71 7.45 11.06
N LEU A 257 -20.31 6.76 10.09
CA LEU A 257 -21.29 7.36 9.20
C LEU A 257 -22.59 7.63 9.97
N TRP A 258 -23.02 8.88 9.99
CA TRP A 258 -24.15 9.37 10.79
C TRP A 258 -24.09 8.96 12.29
N GLY A 259 -22.93 8.58 12.81
CA GLY A 259 -22.76 8.08 14.18
C GLY A 259 -23.28 6.66 14.43
N THR A 260 -23.70 5.89 13.41
CA THR A 260 -24.35 4.58 13.60
C THR A 260 -23.68 3.43 12.85
N VAL A 261 -23.03 3.71 11.71
CA VAL A 261 -22.34 2.73 10.88
C VAL A 261 -20.84 2.98 10.95
N SER A 262 -20.09 2.01 11.44
CA SER A 262 -18.62 2.06 11.54
C SER A 262 -17.98 1.13 10.52
N ASN A 263 -16.64 1.16 10.46
CA ASN A 263 -15.86 0.12 9.80
C ASN A 263 -16.32 -1.29 10.25
N ASN A 264 -16.26 -2.25 9.33
CA ASN A 264 -16.72 -3.62 9.45
C ASN A 264 -18.23 -3.83 9.67
N THR A 265 -19.07 -2.79 9.58
CA THR A 265 -20.53 -2.99 9.63
C THR A 265 -20.99 -3.86 8.47
N ALA A 266 -21.77 -4.91 8.74
CA ALA A 266 -22.31 -5.78 7.71
C ALA A 266 -23.34 -5.05 6.84
N PHE A 267 -23.32 -5.31 5.53
CA PHE A 267 -24.23 -4.68 4.55
C PHE A 267 -25.72 -4.89 4.91
N ASP A 268 -26.09 -6.04 5.46
CA ASP A 268 -27.48 -6.30 5.87
C ASP A 268 -27.92 -5.41 7.05
N GLN A 269 -26.99 -5.04 7.94
CA GLN A 269 -27.25 -4.11 9.03
C GLN A 269 -27.34 -2.66 8.53
N LEU A 270 -26.70 -2.35 7.41
CA LEU A 270 -26.66 -1.00 6.86
C LEU A 270 -28.07 -0.47 6.54
N LYS A 271 -28.89 -1.30 5.87
CA LYS A 271 -30.29 -0.97 5.53
C LYS A 271 -31.15 -0.67 6.76
N SER A 272 -30.85 -1.29 7.89
CA SER A 272 -31.58 -1.07 9.15
C SER A 272 -31.13 0.19 9.90
N LYS A 273 -29.92 0.68 9.63
CA LYS A 273 -29.28 1.80 10.35
C LYS A 273 -29.37 3.13 9.63
N ILE A 274 -29.60 3.11 8.32
CA ILE A 274 -29.66 4.32 7.49
C ILE A 274 -31.01 4.37 6.78
N ASP A 275 -31.83 5.36 7.16
CA ASP A 275 -33.12 5.66 6.52
C ASP A 275 -32.92 6.63 5.34
N LYS A 276 -32.15 6.21 4.34
CA LYS A 276 -31.93 6.95 3.08
C LYS A 276 -32.03 6.01 1.89
N LYS A 277 -32.43 6.56 0.74
CA LYS A 277 -32.40 5.82 -0.52
C LYS A 277 -30.95 5.47 -0.86
N MET A 278 -30.72 4.21 -1.15
CA MET A 278 -29.41 3.67 -1.52
C MET A 278 -29.48 3.05 -2.91
N ASP A 279 -28.46 3.32 -3.71
CA ASP A 279 -28.11 2.48 -4.85
C ASP A 279 -26.95 1.57 -4.42
N ALA A 280 -27.00 0.28 -4.75
CA ALA A 280 -26.01 -0.67 -4.24
C ALA A 280 -25.65 -1.70 -5.29
N ASP A 281 -24.35 -1.98 -5.41
CA ASP A 281 -23.80 -3.07 -6.19
C ASP A 281 -23.01 -4.03 -5.29
N ASP A 282 -22.17 -4.88 -5.89
CA ASP A 282 -21.39 -5.88 -5.15
C ASP A 282 -20.23 -5.28 -4.34
N HIS A 283 -19.78 -4.08 -4.69
CA HIS A 283 -18.58 -3.44 -4.16
C HIS A 283 -18.84 -2.11 -3.47
N SER A 284 -20.04 -1.54 -3.62
CA SER A 284 -20.32 -0.21 -3.11
C SER A 284 -21.80 0.04 -2.80
N VAL A 285 -22.04 1.05 -1.96
CA VAL A 285 -23.35 1.63 -1.69
C VAL A 285 -23.27 3.13 -1.89
N VAL A 286 -24.10 3.68 -2.77
CA VAL A 286 -24.16 5.10 -3.09
C VAL A 286 -25.41 5.72 -2.48
N ILE A 287 -25.22 6.81 -1.75
CA ILE A 287 -26.26 7.63 -1.14
C ILE A 287 -26.06 9.06 -1.64
N GLN A 288 -27.13 9.68 -2.12
CA GLN A 288 -27.10 11.04 -2.68
C GLN A 288 -27.90 12.01 -1.83
N ASP A 289 -27.42 13.26 -1.74
CA ASP A 289 -28.11 14.36 -1.07
C ASP A 289 -27.77 15.70 -1.75
N GLY A 290 -28.69 16.18 -2.59
CA GLY A 290 -28.44 17.33 -3.46
C GLY A 290 -27.26 17.08 -4.41
N ASP A 291 -26.26 17.96 -4.36
CA ASP A 291 -25.03 17.88 -5.17
C ASP A 291 -23.90 17.06 -4.49
N GLN A 292 -24.20 16.47 -3.33
CA GLN A 292 -23.25 15.61 -2.60
C GLN A 292 -23.58 14.13 -2.80
N GLN A 293 -22.54 13.32 -2.69
CA GLN A 293 -22.62 11.87 -2.75
C GLN A 293 -21.73 11.25 -1.66
N LEU A 294 -22.27 10.24 -0.99
CA LEU A 294 -21.53 9.37 -0.10
C LEU A 294 -21.53 7.95 -0.70
N THR A 295 -20.35 7.49 -1.08
CA THR A 295 -20.10 6.10 -1.51
C THR A 295 -19.49 5.33 -0.34
N LEU A 296 -20.03 4.15 -0.03
CA LEU A 296 -19.51 3.23 0.97
C LEU A 296 -18.86 2.05 0.27
N TRP A 297 -17.62 1.73 0.61
CA TRP A 297 -16.88 0.63 -0.02
C TRP A 297 -17.16 -0.67 0.73
N LEU A 298 -17.51 -1.72 -0.03
CA LEU A 298 -17.86 -3.03 0.48
C LEU A 298 -16.78 -4.04 0.12
N THR A 299 -16.27 -4.75 1.13
CA THR A 299 -15.39 -5.90 0.93
C THR A 299 -16.12 -7.18 1.29
N GLY A 300 -16.00 -8.19 0.42
CA GLY A 300 -16.48 -9.53 0.70
C GLY A 300 -15.57 -10.23 1.71
N VAL A 301 -16.12 -10.64 2.83
CA VAL A 301 -15.48 -11.45 3.85
C VAL A 301 -16.15 -12.82 3.84
N VAL A 302 -15.37 -13.86 3.64
CA VAL A 302 -15.87 -15.22 3.77
C VAL A 302 -16.05 -15.52 5.26
N GLU A 303 -17.29 -15.72 5.66
CA GLU A 303 -17.66 -16.11 7.01
C GLU A 303 -17.40 -17.61 7.21
N ASN A 304 -17.35 -18.03 8.48
CA ASN A 304 -17.06 -19.42 8.89
C ASN A 304 -18.01 -20.49 8.31
N ASN A 305 -19.13 -20.08 7.71
CA ASN A 305 -20.09 -20.96 7.03
C ASN A 305 -19.90 -21.00 5.51
N ASN A 306 -18.76 -20.54 4.99
CA ASN A 306 -18.47 -20.36 3.56
C ASN A 306 -19.45 -19.43 2.82
N GLN A 307 -20.20 -18.59 3.54
CA GLN A 307 -20.97 -17.51 2.93
C GLN A 307 -20.12 -16.25 2.88
N ILE A 308 -20.23 -15.52 1.77
CA ILE A 308 -19.59 -14.21 1.65
C ILE A 308 -20.53 -13.19 2.29
N SER A 309 -20.13 -12.63 3.43
CA SER A 309 -20.75 -11.42 3.97
C SER A 309 -20.04 -10.21 3.38
N ARG A 310 -20.76 -9.13 3.11
CA ARG A 310 -20.15 -7.86 2.69
C ARG A 310 -20.08 -6.93 3.89
N LYS A 311 -18.90 -6.36 4.13
CA LYS A 311 -18.66 -5.41 5.23
C LYS A 311 -18.21 -4.08 4.66
N VAL A 312 -18.66 -3.00 5.29
CA VAL A 312 -18.20 -1.65 4.96
C VAL A 312 -16.74 -1.52 5.41
N THR A 313 -15.85 -1.18 4.50
CA THR A 313 -14.40 -1.03 4.77
C THR A 313 -13.88 0.37 4.53
N GLY A 314 -14.71 1.25 3.96
CA GLY A 314 -14.33 2.61 3.64
C GLY A 314 -15.49 3.48 3.20
N TYR A 315 -15.20 4.75 2.96
CA TYR A 315 -16.13 5.71 2.40
C TYR A 315 -15.46 6.69 1.45
N THR A 316 -16.28 7.34 0.63
CA THR A 316 -15.95 8.52 -0.17
C THR A 316 -17.10 9.51 -0.05
N LEU A 317 -16.83 10.71 0.44
CA LEU A 317 -17.75 11.86 0.41
C LEU A 317 -17.28 12.80 -0.70
N SER A 318 -18.09 13.04 -1.72
CA SER A 318 -17.72 13.84 -2.89
C SER A 318 -18.87 14.71 -3.41
N GLN A 319 -18.55 15.66 -4.28
CA GLN A 319 -19.55 16.28 -5.14
C GLN A 319 -19.96 15.29 -6.27
N GLN A 320 -21.18 15.37 -6.80
CA GLN A 320 -21.69 14.39 -7.79
C GLN A 320 -20.98 14.45 -9.14
N HIS A 321 -20.43 15.60 -9.51
CA HIS A 321 -19.85 15.85 -10.83
C HIS A 321 -18.34 16.06 -10.80
N VAL A 322 -17.64 15.45 -9.83
CA VAL A 322 -16.18 15.47 -9.82
C VAL A 322 -15.68 14.54 -10.92
N GLU A 323 -15.25 15.11 -12.04
CA GLU A 323 -14.48 14.36 -13.02
C GLU A 323 -13.19 13.87 -12.36
N GLN A 324 -12.90 12.58 -12.50
CA GLN A 324 -11.60 12.05 -12.10
C GLN A 324 -10.54 12.70 -13.00
N THR A 325 -9.81 13.66 -12.42
CA THR A 325 -8.68 14.30 -13.08
C THR A 325 -7.66 13.22 -13.39
N LYS A 326 -7.27 13.04 -14.65
CA LYS A 326 -6.16 12.15 -15.04
C LYS A 326 -4.83 12.77 -14.60
N LEU A 327 -3.93 11.93 -14.10
CA LEU A 327 -2.62 12.35 -13.68
C LEU A 327 -1.78 12.66 -14.92
N ALA A 328 -1.26 13.88 -14.98
CA ALA A 328 -0.39 14.33 -16.06
C ALA A 328 0.99 14.61 -15.46
N LEU A 329 1.83 13.57 -15.38
CA LEU A 329 3.21 13.73 -14.96
C LEU A 329 4.03 14.28 -16.13
N ASN A 330 4.71 15.39 -15.90
CA ASN A 330 5.74 15.84 -16.82
C ASN A 330 7.03 15.07 -16.52
N PRO A 331 7.78 14.63 -17.55
CA PRO A 331 9.10 14.06 -17.35
C PRO A 331 9.97 15.01 -16.51
N ASN A 332 10.49 14.51 -15.40
CA ASN A 332 11.32 15.28 -14.49
C ASN A 332 12.79 15.16 -14.85
N GLN A 333 13.57 16.23 -14.67
CA GLN A 333 15.02 16.23 -14.92
C GLN A 333 15.83 15.73 -13.73
N ILE A 334 15.19 15.31 -12.63
CA ILE A 334 15.85 14.89 -11.40
C ILE A 334 16.91 13.80 -11.62
N ASN A 335 16.65 12.82 -12.49
CA ASN A 335 17.60 11.76 -12.80
C ASN A 335 18.90 12.30 -13.42
N ALA A 336 18.81 13.35 -14.23
CA ALA A 336 19.99 14.02 -14.80
C ALA A 336 20.75 14.82 -13.72
N VAL A 337 20.05 15.49 -12.81
CA VAL A 337 20.67 16.21 -11.68
C VAL A 337 21.44 15.23 -10.78
N ILE A 338 20.78 14.16 -10.36
CA ILE A 338 21.35 13.08 -9.54
C ILE A 338 22.57 12.47 -10.26
N SER A 339 22.41 12.07 -11.52
CA SER A 339 23.49 11.43 -12.29
C SER A 339 24.69 12.35 -12.47
N ASN A 340 24.46 13.65 -12.74
CA ASN A 340 25.55 14.62 -12.89
C ASN A 340 26.33 14.79 -11.59
N HIS A 341 25.65 14.85 -10.44
CA HIS A 341 26.31 14.96 -9.14
C HIS A 341 27.27 13.78 -8.88
N PHE A 342 26.80 12.54 -9.10
CA PHE A 342 27.64 11.35 -8.90
C PHE A 342 28.74 11.18 -9.95
N ASN A 343 28.52 11.64 -11.18
CA ASN A 343 29.52 11.53 -12.26
C ASN A 343 30.63 12.58 -12.17
N GLN A 344 30.35 13.77 -11.62
CA GLN A 344 31.32 14.87 -11.63
C GLN A 344 32.38 14.77 -10.53
N GLN A 345 32.20 13.94 -9.49
CA GLN A 345 33.16 13.68 -8.39
C GLN A 345 33.77 14.94 -7.71
N THR A 346 33.23 16.14 -7.96
CA THR A 346 33.82 17.41 -7.47
C THR A 346 33.00 18.11 -6.38
N GLU A 347 31.74 17.73 -6.17
CA GLU A 347 30.90 18.30 -5.10
C GLU A 347 30.76 17.29 -3.96
N THR A 348 31.02 17.75 -2.73
CA THR A 348 31.02 16.91 -1.53
C THR A 348 29.61 16.61 -0.99
N GLU A 349 28.57 17.37 -1.35
CA GLU A 349 27.22 17.19 -0.80
C GLU A 349 26.14 17.60 -1.82
N LEU A 350 25.09 16.78 -1.97
CA LEU A 350 23.89 17.15 -2.73
C LEU A 350 22.95 17.95 -1.81
N GLU A 351 22.97 19.27 -1.93
CA GLU A 351 22.12 20.16 -1.13
C GLU A 351 20.62 20.03 -1.49
N SER A 352 19.73 20.15 -0.49
CA SER A 352 18.28 19.97 -0.69
C SER A 352 17.68 20.98 -1.68
N GLN A 353 18.22 22.20 -1.74
CA GLN A 353 17.74 23.25 -2.66
C GLN A 353 17.84 22.83 -4.12
N HIS A 354 18.84 22.01 -4.48
CA HIS A 354 19.01 21.54 -5.86
C HIS A 354 17.95 20.53 -6.31
N VAL A 355 17.22 19.92 -5.37
CA VAL A 355 16.20 18.92 -5.67
C VAL A 355 14.79 19.42 -5.36
N GLU A 356 14.60 20.32 -4.39
CA GLU A 356 13.28 20.79 -3.95
C GLU A 356 12.44 21.42 -5.08
N ASP A 357 13.06 22.20 -5.98
CA ASP A 357 12.36 22.90 -7.08
C ASP A 357 11.72 21.96 -8.12
N PHE A 358 12.16 20.71 -8.16
CA PHE A 358 11.67 19.69 -9.09
C PHE A 358 10.58 18.80 -8.49
N ALA A 359 10.32 18.91 -7.18
CA ALA A 359 9.38 18.01 -6.51
C ALA A 359 7.93 18.30 -6.92
N ILE A 360 7.20 17.24 -7.26
CA ILE A 360 5.75 17.28 -7.57
C ILE A 360 4.90 16.94 -6.35
N GLY A 361 5.53 16.47 -5.28
CA GLY A 361 4.89 16.25 -3.99
C GLY A 361 5.87 16.06 -2.87
N GLU A 362 5.32 16.01 -1.66
CA GLU A 362 6.07 15.95 -0.42
C GLU A 362 5.35 15.10 0.62
N ILE A 363 6.12 14.36 1.40
CA ILE A 363 5.68 13.57 2.56
C ILE A 363 6.49 14.02 3.77
N TRP A 364 5.82 14.42 4.84
CA TRP A 364 6.49 14.73 6.11
C TRP A 364 6.72 13.46 6.90
N VAL A 365 7.88 12.83 6.73
CA VAL A 365 8.21 11.56 7.39
C VAL A 365 8.41 11.75 8.91
N SER A 366 9.00 12.87 9.33
CA SER A 366 9.17 13.20 10.74
C SER A 366 9.28 14.72 10.96
N LYS A 367 9.61 15.16 12.17
CA LYS A 367 9.87 16.59 12.47
C LYS A 367 11.07 17.15 11.73
N THR A 368 11.99 16.29 11.27
CA THR A 368 13.28 16.69 10.70
C THR A 368 13.53 16.07 9.33
N ALA A 369 12.59 15.26 8.84
CA ALA A 369 12.76 14.54 7.59
C ALA A 369 11.53 14.68 6.70
N LYS A 370 11.78 14.87 5.42
CA LYS A 370 10.78 15.05 4.38
C LYS A 370 11.17 14.22 3.17
N MET A 371 10.25 13.47 2.62
CA MET A 371 10.44 12.78 1.35
C MET A 371 9.81 13.61 0.24
N LEU A 372 10.57 13.84 -0.83
CA LEU A 372 10.14 14.53 -2.03
C LEU A 372 9.79 13.51 -3.12
N LEU A 373 8.72 13.78 -3.87
CA LEU A 373 8.25 12.95 -4.99
C LEU A 373 8.57 13.66 -6.30
N PHE A 374 9.03 12.94 -7.33
CA PHE A 374 9.49 13.55 -8.58
C PHE A 374 8.82 13.01 -9.84
N ASP A 375 8.77 11.69 -9.97
CA ASP A 375 8.15 10.96 -11.08
C ASP A 375 7.63 9.60 -10.57
N ASP A 376 7.33 8.66 -11.47
CA ASP A 376 6.82 7.34 -11.09
C ASP A 376 7.86 6.43 -10.42
N HIS A 377 9.12 6.84 -10.31
CA HIS A 377 10.18 5.97 -9.79
C HIS A 377 11.01 6.64 -8.70
N VAL A 378 11.20 7.96 -8.75
CA VAL A 378 12.19 8.64 -7.91
C VAL A 378 11.52 9.34 -6.73
N THR A 379 12.00 9.02 -5.53
CA THR A 379 11.77 9.83 -4.32
C THR A 379 13.09 10.15 -3.63
N VAL A 380 13.15 11.31 -2.96
CA VAL A 380 14.36 11.79 -2.27
C VAL A 380 14.00 12.06 -0.82
N LEU A 381 14.68 11.40 0.11
CA LEU A 381 14.58 11.70 1.54
C LEU A 381 15.58 12.78 1.92
N LEU A 382 15.05 13.88 2.42
CA LEU A 382 15.79 14.97 3.03
C LEU A 382 15.82 14.79 4.55
N LYS A 383 16.97 15.10 5.17
CA LYS A 383 17.10 15.30 6.60
C LYS A 383 17.74 16.66 6.86
N GLY A 384 16.96 17.60 7.40
CA GLY A 384 17.39 19.00 7.49
C GLY A 384 17.56 19.62 6.10
N LYS A 385 18.79 20.05 5.76
CA LYS A 385 19.14 20.67 4.46
C LYS A 385 19.90 19.72 3.51
N SER A 386 20.10 18.47 3.93
CA SER A 386 20.91 17.50 3.22
C SER A 386 20.02 16.42 2.60
N VAL A 387 20.42 15.93 1.42
CA VAL A 387 19.86 14.70 0.87
C VAL A 387 20.46 13.52 1.63
N ASP A 388 19.60 12.71 2.26
CA ASP A 388 19.98 11.53 3.05
C ASP A 388 19.90 10.26 2.20
N LYS A 389 18.78 10.06 1.50
CA LYS A 389 18.55 8.89 0.66
C LYS A 389 17.86 9.22 -0.65
N LEU A 390 18.18 8.45 -1.69
CA LEU A 390 17.41 8.37 -2.92
C LEU A 390 16.74 6.99 -2.96
N TYR A 391 15.47 6.96 -3.32
CA TYR A 391 14.77 5.71 -3.60
C TYR A 391 14.34 5.69 -5.06
N PHE A 392 14.68 4.60 -5.72
CA PHE A 392 14.18 4.23 -7.02
C PHE A 392 13.19 3.10 -6.80
N LEU A 393 11.89 3.41 -6.82
CA LEU A 393 10.82 2.45 -6.59
C LEU A 393 10.39 1.79 -7.91
N GLU A 394 9.77 0.62 -7.81
CA GLU A 394 9.18 0.00 -8.98
C GLU A 394 8.13 0.93 -9.60
N HIS A 395 7.23 1.44 -8.75
CA HIS A 395 6.26 2.48 -9.05
C HIS A 395 5.96 3.34 -7.81
N VAL A 396 5.81 4.65 -7.99
CA VAL A 396 5.32 5.61 -6.99
C VAL A 396 3.81 5.71 -7.09
N PHE A 397 3.28 5.69 -8.31
CA PHE A 397 1.85 5.77 -8.58
C PHE A 397 1.21 4.40 -8.70
N SER A 398 -0.11 4.34 -8.50
CA SER A 398 -0.85 3.11 -8.71
C SER A 398 -0.98 2.80 -10.20
N ASP A 399 -1.10 1.50 -10.49
CA ASP A 399 -1.26 0.92 -11.82
C ASP A 399 -2.45 1.45 -12.66
N GLN A 400 -3.32 2.25 -12.07
CA GLN A 400 -4.47 2.84 -12.72
C GLN A 400 -4.14 4.13 -13.48
N TRP A 401 -2.97 4.74 -13.25
CA TRP A 401 -2.72 6.13 -13.64
C TRP A 401 -1.78 6.35 -14.82
N GLN A 402 -0.90 5.41 -15.19
CA GLN A 402 0.05 5.60 -16.29
C GLN A 402 0.37 4.27 -17.02
N PRO A 403 0.57 4.30 -18.36
CA PRO A 403 1.28 3.24 -19.08
C PRO A 403 2.75 3.16 -18.63
N ARG A 404 3.19 1.94 -18.30
CA ARG A 404 4.49 1.63 -17.68
C ARG A 404 5.60 1.52 -18.73
N ASP A 405 6.04 2.64 -19.30
CA ASP A 405 6.87 2.55 -20.51
C ASP A 405 8.35 2.91 -20.35
N GLN A 406 8.81 3.45 -19.20
CA GLN A 406 10.23 3.77 -19.02
C GLN A 406 10.82 3.23 -17.73
N PRO A 407 11.68 2.19 -17.79
CA PRO A 407 12.39 1.72 -16.61
C PRO A 407 13.31 2.81 -16.07
N TRP A 408 13.38 2.94 -14.74
CA TRP A 408 14.37 3.82 -14.13
C TRP A 408 15.78 3.27 -14.33
N SER A 409 16.76 4.18 -14.30
CA SER A 409 18.18 3.82 -14.29
C SER A 409 18.94 4.70 -13.32
N PHE A 410 19.91 4.11 -12.64
CA PHE A 410 20.82 4.83 -11.76
C PHE A 410 22.26 4.38 -12.04
N LEU A 411 23.08 5.31 -12.50
CA LEU A 411 24.45 5.06 -12.97
C LEU A 411 24.50 3.96 -14.05
N ARG A 412 24.88 2.74 -13.67
CA ARG A 412 25.12 1.61 -14.58
C ARG A 412 24.07 0.50 -14.50
N VAL A 413 23.06 0.64 -13.63
CA VAL A 413 22.00 -0.36 -13.43
C VAL A 413 20.63 0.22 -13.77
N SER A 414 19.73 -0.64 -14.24
CA SER A 414 18.38 -0.25 -14.68
C SER A 414 17.33 -1.24 -14.21
N GLN A 415 16.12 -0.76 -13.97
CA GLN A 415 14.96 -1.58 -13.62
C GLN A 415 14.73 -2.70 -14.66
N GLY A 416 14.35 -3.87 -14.18
CA GLY A 416 14.13 -5.09 -14.98
C GLY A 416 15.40 -5.88 -15.30
N GLN A 417 16.58 -5.35 -14.97
CA GLN A 417 17.86 -6.05 -15.15
C GLN A 417 17.95 -7.29 -14.26
N SER A 418 18.61 -8.35 -14.74
CA SER A 418 18.83 -9.54 -13.95
C SER A 418 19.89 -9.32 -12.86
N MET A 419 19.83 -10.11 -11.78
CA MET A 419 20.84 -10.07 -10.72
C MET A 419 22.25 -10.39 -11.25
N GLU A 420 22.36 -11.37 -12.16
CA GLU A 420 23.63 -11.74 -12.81
C GLU A 420 24.23 -10.58 -13.60
N ASP A 421 23.42 -9.89 -14.41
CA ASP A 421 23.87 -8.73 -15.18
C ASP A 421 24.26 -7.56 -14.27
N ALA A 422 23.52 -7.34 -13.18
CA ALA A 422 23.82 -6.29 -12.23
C ALA A 422 25.17 -6.55 -11.52
N ILE A 423 25.43 -7.78 -11.05
CA ILE A 423 26.71 -8.17 -10.45
C ILE A 423 27.85 -7.97 -11.46
N ALA A 424 27.67 -8.42 -12.70
CA ALA A 424 28.69 -8.29 -13.76
C ALA A 424 29.07 -6.82 -14.04
N ILE A 425 28.12 -5.89 -13.90
CA ILE A 425 28.36 -4.46 -14.08
C ILE A 425 29.04 -3.83 -12.86
N LEU A 426 28.61 -4.20 -11.65
CA LEU A 426 29.09 -3.58 -10.43
C LEU A 426 30.50 -4.06 -10.06
N GLY A 427 30.86 -5.29 -10.41
CA GLY A 427 32.18 -5.87 -10.19
C GLY A 427 32.37 -6.41 -8.77
N ASP A 428 33.62 -6.66 -8.39
CA ASP A 428 33.99 -7.35 -7.16
C ASP A 428 33.64 -6.60 -5.86
N ASP A 429 33.29 -5.31 -5.95
CA ASP A 429 32.89 -4.47 -4.81
C ASP A 429 31.40 -4.63 -4.44
N ALA A 430 30.63 -5.39 -5.25
CA ALA A 430 29.24 -5.70 -4.97
C ALA A 430 29.10 -7.00 -4.17
N PHE A 431 28.29 -6.95 -3.13
CA PHE A 431 27.95 -8.08 -2.30
C PHE A 431 26.48 -8.47 -2.54
N ALA A 432 26.25 -9.74 -2.84
CA ALA A 432 24.93 -10.25 -3.20
C ALA A 432 24.39 -11.17 -2.09
N GLU A 433 23.18 -10.89 -1.62
CA GLU A 433 22.40 -11.77 -0.73
C GLU A 433 21.09 -12.12 -1.43
N GLU A 434 20.48 -13.27 -1.11
CA GLU A 434 19.26 -13.86 -1.71
C GLU A 434 18.52 -13.02 -2.77
N ASP A 435 17.93 -11.89 -2.37
CA ASP A 435 17.11 -10.99 -3.17
C ASP A 435 17.66 -9.55 -3.25
N SER A 436 18.92 -9.32 -2.88
CA SER A 436 19.54 -8.00 -2.89
C SER A 436 21.02 -7.97 -3.34
N ILE A 437 21.45 -6.79 -3.79
CA ILE A 437 22.88 -6.49 -4.02
C ILE A 437 23.23 -5.18 -3.30
N GLU A 438 24.22 -5.22 -2.42
CA GLU A 438 24.81 -4.06 -1.79
C GLU A 438 26.13 -3.65 -2.47
N LEU A 439 26.35 -2.35 -2.63
CA LEU A 439 27.59 -1.74 -3.09
C LEU A 439 27.94 -0.58 -2.15
N MET A 440 29.18 -0.55 -1.68
CA MET A 440 29.72 0.60 -0.95
C MET A 440 30.69 1.40 -1.83
N ALA A 441 30.47 2.71 -1.93
CA ALA A 441 31.37 3.66 -2.57
C ALA A 441 31.88 4.70 -1.56
N ASP A 442 32.74 5.61 -2.01
CA ASP A 442 33.36 6.62 -1.13
C ASP A 442 32.31 7.57 -0.53
N ASN A 443 31.39 8.07 -1.36
CA ASN A 443 30.39 9.09 -1.03
C ASN A 443 28.93 8.59 -1.03
N TYR A 444 28.70 7.28 -1.25
CA TYR A 444 27.37 6.68 -1.10
C TYR A 444 27.46 5.18 -0.82
N SER A 445 26.37 4.59 -0.33
CA SER A 445 26.08 3.17 -0.47
C SER A 445 24.82 2.96 -1.30
N LYS A 446 24.73 1.81 -1.95
CA LYS A 446 23.60 1.45 -2.80
C LYS A 446 23.16 0.04 -2.50
N GLU A 447 21.88 -0.15 -2.28
CA GLU A 447 21.22 -1.44 -2.18
C GLU A 447 20.25 -1.59 -3.35
N LEU A 448 20.30 -2.72 -4.04
CA LEU A 448 19.44 -3.08 -5.16
C LEU A 448 18.55 -4.23 -4.73
N TYR A 449 17.24 -4.13 -4.96
CA TYR A 449 16.26 -5.14 -4.57
C TYR A 449 15.71 -5.86 -5.80
N PHE A 450 15.70 -7.19 -5.74
CA PHE A 450 15.29 -8.07 -6.82
C PHE A 450 14.04 -8.85 -6.44
N TYR A 451 13.11 -8.95 -7.39
CA TYR A 451 11.97 -9.85 -7.29
C TYR A 451 11.85 -10.67 -8.57
N ASP A 452 11.61 -11.97 -8.43
CA ASP A 452 11.57 -12.91 -9.57
C ASP A 452 12.83 -12.79 -10.47
N GLY A 453 13.99 -12.58 -9.81
CA GLY A 453 15.29 -12.43 -10.47
C GLY A 453 15.50 -11.10 -11.22
N LYS A 454 14.59 -10.12 -11.09
CA LYS A 454 14.66 -8.81 -11.76
C LYS A 454 14.77 -7.66 -10.78
N LEU A 455 15.60 -6.69 -11.10
CA LEU A 455 15.76 -5.45 -10.35
C LEU A 455 14.45 -4.65 -10.38
N ILE A 456 13.83 -4.45 -9.22
CA ILE A 456 12.56 -3.71 -9.10
C ILE A 456 12.75 -2.36 -8.40
N ALA A 457 13.66 -2.29 -7.43
CA ALA A 457 13.89 -1.08 -6.65
C ALA A 457 15.37 -0.91 -6.28
N ALA A 458 15.76 0.31 -5.91
CA ALA A 458 17.06 0.61 -5.32
C ALA A 458 16.95 1.68 -4.22
N GLU A 459 17.78 1.54 -3.21
CA GLU A 459 18.05 2.56 -2.20
C GLU A 459 19.50 3.06 -2.36
N VAL A 460 19.69 4.38 -2.37
CA VAL A 460 21.03 5.00 -2.35
C VAL A 460 21.13 5.90 -1.14
N THR A 461 22.02 5.58 -0.20
CA THR A 461 22.32 6.42 0.96
C THR A 461 23.53 7.29 0.65
N ILE A 462 23.42 8.61 0.86
CA ILE A 462 24.49 9.59 0.59
C ILE A 462 25.25 9.92 1.89
N TYR A 463 26.57 10.13 1.81
CA TYR A 463 27.46 10.38 2.96
C TYR A 463 28.01 11.80 3.04
#